data_AF-A0A1C5W5G2-F1
#
_entry.id   AF-A0A1C5W5G2-F1
#
_cell.length_a   1.000
_cell.length_b   1.000
_cell.length_c   1.000
_cell.angle_alpha   90.00
_cell.angle_beta   90.00
_cell.angle_gamma   90.00
#
_symmetry.space_group_name_H-M   'P 1'
#
loop_
_entity.id
_entity.type
_entity.pdbx_description
1 polymer ?
#
loop_
_entity_poly.entity_id
_entity_poly.type
_entity_poly.pdbx_seq_one_letter_code
_entity_poly.pdbx_strand_id
1 'polypeptide(L)'
;MIEYIHPKKVVCNYGNHDRRFANYFAKNLDTDILELMPDTSLELIFVDGFKHYDKRSKSKVWYEPLVNIFEDIDIQYVDDWKCKIGKTWFVHPLAYRQAILATAEKAKDYLQDTDRDGFDCVTMAHTHMIGDSKRGYVRLLEQGAFANVDKMNYMDGKLTKPQKEGFAVICQDKYGNLIENKTKIISLN
;
A
#
# COMPACT_ATOMS: atom_id res chain seq x y z
N MET A 1 -7.61 -3.73 -11.83
CA MET A 1 -8.48 -3.76 -10.63
C MET A 1 -9.50 -2.63 -10.67
N ILE A 2 -9.05 -1.37 -10.79
CA ILE A 2 -9.93 -0.20 -10.91
C ILE A 2 -10.98 -0.39 -12.01
N GLU A 3 -10.55 -0.77 -13.21
CA GLU A 3 -11.44 -1.12 -14.34
C GLU A 3 -12.38 -2.30 -14.08
N TYR A 4 -12.08 -3.20 -13.14
CA TYR A 4 -12.89 -4.40 -12.91
C TYR A 4 -13.99 -4.18 -11.87
N ILE A 5 -13.69 -3.39 -10.83
CA ILE A 5 -14.62 -3.19 -9.70
C ILE A 5 -15.30 -1.83 -9.74
N HIS A 6 -14.88 -0.93 -10.64
CA HIS A 6 -15.42 0.43 -10.80
C HIS A 6 -15.65 1.14 -9.46
N PRO A 7 -14.58 1.34 -8.66
CA PRO A 7 -14.72 1.95 -7.35
C PRO A 7 -15.10 3.42 -7.51
N LYS A 8 -15.87 3.97 -6.56
CA LYS A 8 -16.14 5.41 -6.52
C LYS A 8 -14.89 6.23 -6.15
N LYS A 9 -13.99 5.62 -5.36
CA LYS A 9 -12.78 6.26 -4.85
C LYS A 9 -11.65 5.24 -4.73
N VAL A 10 -10.44 5.66 -5.07
CA VAL A 10 -9.19 4.92 -4.87
C VAL A 10 -8.26 5.78 -4.03
N VAL A 11 -7.73 5.20 -2.95
CA VAL A 11 -6.73 5.85 -2.10
C VAL A 11 -5.46 5.02 -2.15
N CYS A 12 -4.33 5.67 -2.42
CA CYS A 12 -3.01 5.04 -2.47
C CYS A 12 -2.07 5.74 -1.50
N ASN A 13 -1.55 5.01 -0.52
CA ASN A 13 -0.49 5.44 0.38
C ASN A 13 0.82 4.72 0.01
N TYR A 14 1.97 5.34 0.26
CA TYR A 14 3.26 4.77 -0.14
C TYR A 14 3.79 3.73 0.85
N GLY A 15 4.76 2.95 0.40
CA GLY A 15 5.53 2.00 1.21
C GLY A 15 7.03 2.20 1.20
N ASN A 16 7.72 1.20 1.76
CA ASN A 16 9.18 1.14 1.82
C ASN A 16 9.83 1.06 0.42
N HIS A 17 9.20 0.38 -0.53
CA HIS A 17 9.73 0.23 -1.89
C HIS A 17 9.72 1.55 -2.65
N ASP A 18 8.69 2.34 -2.41
CA ASP A 18 8.49 3.63 -3.06
C ASP A 18 9.52 4.66 -2.59
N ARG A 19 9.77 4.75 -1.27
CA ARG A 19 10.81 5.62 -0.71
C ARG A 19 12.24 5.14 -1.04
N ARG A 20 12.46 3.87 -1.39
CA ARG A 20 13.77 3.39 -1.87
C ARG A 20 14.16 3.99 -3.22
N PHE A 21 13.18 4.34 -4.05
CA PHE A 21 13.40 5.01 -5.33
C PHE A 21 14.08 6.37 -5.13
N ALA A 22 13.48 7.24 -4.31
CA ALA A 22 14.05 8.55 -3.97
C ALA A 22 15.43 8.41 -3.31
N ASN A 23 15.59 7.47 -2.36
CA ASN A 23 16.89 7.22 -1.72
C ASN A 23 18.00 6.81 -2.69
N TYR A 24 17.67 6.12 -3.79
CA TYR A 24 18.66 5.77 -4.81
C TYR A 24 19.13 7.03 -5.55
N PHE A 25 18.22 7.91 -5.94
CA PHE A 25 18.60 9.18 -6.59
C PHE A 25 19.36 10.10 -5.64
N ALA A 26 18.91 10.23 -4.40
CA ALA A 26 19.55 11.08 -3.39
C ALA A 26 21.02 10.73 -3.12
N LYS A 27 21.41 9.47 -3.33
CA LYS A 27 22.80 9.03 -3.17
C LYS A 27 23.67 9.24 -4.39
N ASN A 28 23.08 9.40 -5.57
CA ASN A 28 23.78 9.36 -6.84
C ASN A 28 23.65 10.66 -7.67
N LEU A 29 22.81 11.60 -7.23
CA LEU A 29 22.57 12.89 -7.90
C LEU A 29 22.85 14.05 -6.94
N ASP A 30 23.17 15.20 -7.54
CA ASP A 30 23.32 16.48 -6.82
C ASP A 30 21.99 16.91 -6.18
N THR A 31 22.05 17.62 -5.05
CA THR A 31 20.87 17.99 -4.25
C THR A 31 19.87 18.84 -5.02
N ASP A 32 20.35 19.70 -5.93
CA ASP A 32 19.51 20.58 -6.74
C ASP A 32 18.65 19.79 -7.75
N ILE A 33 19.10 18.60 -8.16
CA ILE A 33 18.33 17.73 -9.05
C ILE A 33 17.26 16.98 -8.27
N LEU A 34 17.47 16.74 -6.97
CA LEU A 34 16.50 16.00 -6.14
C LEU A 34 15.21 16.76 -5.92
N GLU A 35 15.26 18.09 -5.84
CA GLU A 35 14.06 18.93 -5.71
C GLU A 35 13.12 18.82 -6.92
N LEU A 36 13.65 18.40 -8.08
CA LEU A 36 12.89 18.22 -9.31
C LEU A 36 12.40 16.78 -9.49
N MET A 37 12.78 15.86 -8.60
CA MET A 37 12.44 14.45 -8.69
C MET A 37 11.25 14.12 -7.80
N PRO A 38 10.40 13.17 -8.22
CA PRO A 38 9.31 12.69 -7.39
C PRO A 38 9.86 11.92 -6.18
N ASP A 39 9.17 12.07 -5.06
CA ASP A 39 9.54 11.44 -3.79
C ASP A 39 9.25 9.93 -3.79
N THR A 40 8.34 9.51 -4.68
CA THR A 40 7.99 8.12 -4.89
C THR A 40 7.69 7.80 -6.34
N SER A 41 7.87 6.54 -6.73
CA SER A 41 7.36 6.04 -8.01
C SER A 41 5.83 6.12 -8.12
N LEU A 42 5.10 6.20 -6.99
CA LEU A 42 3.65 6.31 -6.99
C LEU A 42 3.19 7.71 -7.41
N GLU A 43 3.94 8.75 -7.09
CA GLU A 43 3.65 10.12 -7.55
C GLU A 43 3.64 10.20 -9.09
N LEU A 44 4.61 9.55 -9.74
CA LEU A 44 4.63 9.42 -11.21
C LEU A 44 3.43 8.65 -11.76
N ILE A 45 3.00 7.59 -11.06
CA ILE A 45 1.90 6.73 -11.53
C ILE A 45 0.55 7.42 -11.34
N PHE A 46 0.35 8.06 -10.19
CA PHE A 46 -0.94 8.59 -9.78
C PHE A 46 -1.13 10.06 -10.14
N VAL A 47 -0.08 10.89 -10.17
CA VAL A 47 -0.19 12.36 -10.25
C VAL A 47 0.46 12.94 -11.51
N ASP A 48 1.73 12.60 -11.80
CA ASP A 48 2.50 13.34 -12.81
C ASP A 48 2.54 12.71 -14.20
N GLY A 49 2.46 11.38 -14.28
CA GLY A 49 2.71 10.61 -15.50
C GLY A 49 4.21 10.41 -15.76
N PHE A 50 4.55 9.57 -16.74
CA PHE A 50 5.95 9.32 -17.07
C PHE A 50 6.17 8.88 -18.52
N LYS A 51 7.40 9.06 -19.02
CA LYS A 51 7.84 8.53 -20.31
C LYS A 51 8.55 7.20 -20.12
N HIS A 52 8.11 6.16 -20.83
CA HIS A 52 8.85 4.91 -20.95
C HIS A 52 9.51 4.83 -22.32
N TYR A 53 10.81 4.51 -22.33
CA TYR A 53 11.51 4.20 -23.57
C TYR A 53 11.56 2.68 -23.76
N ASP A 54 10.77 2.18 -24.70
CA ASP A 54 10.82 0.79 -25.10
C ASP A 54 12.04 0.57 -26.00
N LYS A 55 13.04 -0.12 -25.46
CA LYS A 55 14.29 -0.44 -26.18
C LYS A 55 14.06 -1.37 -27.38
N ARG A 56 13.01 -2.20 -27.36
CA ARG A 56 12.72 -3.17 -28.42
C ARG A 56 12.10 -2.49 -29.63
N SER A 57 11.10 -1.64 -29.42
CA SER A 57 10.49 -0.85 -30.49
C SER A 57 11.22 0.45 -30.81
N LYS A 58 12.21 0.83 -29.98
CA LYS A 58 12.93 2.13 -30.03
C LYS A 58 11.97 3.33 -29.97
N SER A 59 10.86 3.19 -29.26
CA SER A 59 9.83 4.22 -29.14
C SER A 59 9.80 4.82 -27.74
N LYS A 60 9.42 6.10 -27.65
CA LYS A 60 9.09 6.76 -26.38
C LYS A 60 7.58 6.88 -26.28
N VAL A 61 7.01 6.27 -25.25
CA VAL A 61 5.58 6.31 -24.98
C VAL A 61 5.35 7.14 -23.72
N TRP A 62 4.39 8.05 -23.78
CA TRP A 62 3.89 8.79 -22.62
C TRP A 62 2.77 7.99 -21.96
N TYR A 63 2.87 7.85 -20.64
CA TYR A 63 1.83 7.26 -19.81
C TYR A 63 1.21 8.39 -18.98
N GLU A 64 -0.07 8.65 -19.24
CA GLU A 64 -0.86 9.58 -18.44
C GLU A 64 -0.95 9.07 -16.98
N PRO A 65 -0.97 9.97 -15.99
CA PRO A 65 -1.20 9.59 -14.60
C PRO A 65 -2.62 9.05 -14.41
N LEU A 66 -2.80 8.16 -13.44
CA LEU A 66 -4.09 7.50 -13.21
C LEU A 66 -5.24 8.49 -12.94
N VAL A 67 -4.97 9.63 -12.28
CA VAL A 67 -5.98 10.67 -12.03
C VAL A 67 -6.58 11.26 -13.32
N ASN A 68 -5.86 11.18 -14.45
CA ASN A 68 -6.33 11.68 -15.75
C ASN A 68 -6.95 10.57 -16.62
N ILE A 69 -6.77 9.29 -16.25
CA ILE A 69 -7.29 8.15 -17.02
C ILE A 69 -8.74 7.85 -16.66
N PHE A 70 -9.12 8.03 -15.39
CA PHE A 70 -10.46 7.70 -14.88
C PHE A 70 -11.22 8.98 -14.52
N GLU A 71 -12.16 9.40 -15.38
CA GLU A 71 -12.93 10.63 -15.19
C GLU A 71 -14.00 10.52 -14.09
N ASP A 72 -14.51 9.31 -13.82
CA ASP A 72 -15.63 9.03 -12.91
C ASP A 72 -15.20 8.47 -11.55
N ILE A 73 -13.89 8.41 -11.29
CA ILE A 73 -13.31 7.81 -10.08
C ILE A 73 -12.47 8.85 -9.34
N ASP A 74 -12.77 9.08 -8.06
CA ASP A 74 -11.95 9.92 -7.19
C ASP A 74 -10.64 9.19 -6.83
N ILE A 75 -9.54 9.55 -7.47
CA ILE A 75 -8.22 8.96 -7.21
C ILE A 75 -7.39 9.90 -6.36
N GLN A 76 -6.94 9.41 -5.20
CA GLN A 76 -6.14 10.17 -4.26
C GLN A 76 -4.83 9.44 -3.95
N TYR A 77 -3.71 10.09 -4.26
CA TYR A 77 -2.41 9.74 -3.69
C TYR A 77 -2.24 10.44 -2.34
N VAL A 78 -1.88 9.66 -1.32
CA VAL A 78 -1.56 10.12 0.02
C VAL A 78 -0.05 10.01 0.16
N ASP A 79 0.63 11.14 0.24
CA ASP A 79 2.05 11.20 0.56
C ASP A 79 2.29 10.95 2.07
N ASP A 80 1.82 9.79 2.53
CA ASP A 80 2.11 9.23 3.85
C ASP A 80 2.14 7.70 3.72
N TRP A 81 2.82 7.02 4.64
CA TRP A 81 2.84 5.56 4.74
C TRP A 81 1.55 4.99 5.35
N LYS A 82 0.66 5.86 5.84
CA LYS A 82 -0.60 5.50 6.48
C LYS A 82 -1.74 6.40 6.00
N CYS A 83 -2.95 5.86 5.95
CA CYS A 83 -4.16 6.64 5.77
C CYS A 83 -5.30 6.06 6.61
N LYS A 84 -6.21 6.93 7.08
CA LYS A 84 -7.37 6.53 7.87
C LYS A 84 -8.63 6.71 7.04
N ILE A 85 -9.46 5.67 6.95
CA ILE A 85 -10.79 5.73 6.34
C ILE A 85 -11.78 5.22 7.38
N GLY A 86 -12.74 6.04 7.77
CA GLY A 86 -13.60 5.76 8.92
C GLY A 86 -12.76 5.56 10.19
N LYS A 87 -12.92 4.42 10.86
CA LYS A 87 -12.12 4.01 12.02
C LYS A 87 -11.09 2.93 11.72
N THR A 88 -10.77 2.72 10.43
CA THR A 88 -9.74 1.78 9.99
C THR A 88 -8.51 2.53 9.51
N TRP A 89 -7.36 2.16 10.06
CA TRP A 89 -6.06 2.56 9.54
C TRP A 89 -5.56 1.57 8.49
N PHE A 90 -5.11 2.09 7.34
CA PHE A 90 -4.36 1.34 6.33
C PHE A 90 -2.91 1.77 6.42
N VAL A 91 -2.01 0.82 6.63
CA VAL A 91 -0.61 1.13 6.94
C VAL A 91 0.36 0.32 6.11
N HIS A 92 1.45 0.97 5.70
CA HIS A 92 2.56 0.36 4.99
C HIS A 92 3.91 0.92 5.49
N PRO A 93 4.29 0.59 6.74
CA PRO A 93 5.45 1.19 7.39
C PRO A 93 6.76 0.86 6.67
N LEU A 94 7.76 1.73 6.80
CA LEU A 94 9.07 1.56 6.15
C LEU A 94 9.87 0.37 6.69
N ALA A 95 9.65 0.02 7.95
CA ALA A 95 10.31 -1.08 8.65
C ALA A 95 9.28 -2.14 9.06
N TYR A 96 9.71 -3.40 9.11
CA TYR A 96 8.86 -4.52 9.48
C TYR A 96 9.59 -5.58 10.31
N ARG A 97 8.77 -6.42 10.93
CA ARG A 97 9.11 -7.65 11.64
C ARG A 97 8.54 -8.83 10.87
N GLN A 98 9.30 -9.92 10.81
CA GLN A 98 8.94 -11.13 10.03
C GLN A 98 7.88 -12.01 10.70
N ALA A 99 7.58 -11.81 11.99
CA ALA A 99 6.53 -12.58 12.66
C ALA A 99 5.14 -12.10 12.22
N ILE A 100 4.22 -13.05 12.02
CA ILE A 100 2.82 -12.79 11.64
C ILE A 100 2.22 -11.80 12.63
N LEU A 101 1.55 -10.76 12.09
CA LEU A 101 0.94 -9.65 12.81
C LEU A 101 1.88 -8.80 13.69
N ALA A 102 3.18 -9.11 13.80
CA ALA A 102 4.08 -8.38 14.70
C ALA A 102 4.28 -6.92 14.26
N THR A 103 4.26 -6.66 12.95
CA THR A 103 4.32 -5.30 12.42
C THR A 103 2.97 -4.60 12.56
N ALA A 104 1.85 -5.31 12.41
CA ALA A 104 0.51 -4.75 12.60
C ALA A 104 0.26 -4.35 14.06
N GLU A 105 0.74 -5.17 15.00
CA GLU A 105 0.69 -4.88 16.43
C GLU A 105 1.53 -3.66 16.79
N LYS A 106 2.74 -3.54 16.21
CA LYS A 106 3.55 -2.33 16.36
C LYS A 106 2.93 -1.08 15.76
N ALA A 107 2.31 -1.19 14.59
CA ALA A 107 1.56 -0.09 14.01
C ALA A 107 0.40 0.32 14.92
N LYS A 108 -0.36 -0.65 15.46
CA LYS A 108 -1.43 -0.39 16.44
C LYS A 108 -0.89 0.34 17.67
N ASP A 109 0.20 -0.11 18.28
CA ASP A 109 0.79 0.56 19.46
C ASP A 109 1.12 2.03 19.14
N TYR A 110 1.84 2.28 18.06
CA TYR A 110 2.17 3.64 17.63
C TYR A 110 0.92 4.50 17.34
N LEU A 111 -0.10 3.92 16.72
CA LEU A 111 -1.35 4.61 16.42
C LEU A 111 -2.14 4.92 17.70
N GLN A 112 -2.11 4.05 18.72
CA GLN A 112 -2.74 4.34 20.02
C GLN A 112 -2.12 5.56 20.70
N ASP A 113 -0.81 5.78 20.51
CA ASP A 113 -0.10 6.92 21.08
C ASP A 113 -0.29 8.21 20.26
N THR A 114 -0.70 8.12 18.99
CA THR A 114 -0.71 9.25 18.05
C THR A 114 -2.08 9.64 17.49
N ASP A 115 -3.06 8.73 17.48
CA ASP A 115 -4.41 8.97 16.97
C ASP A 115 -5.36 9.39 18.10
N ARG A 116 -5.80 10.65 18.07
CA ARG A 116 -6.70 11.21 19.08
C ARG A 116 -8.16 10.79 18.90
N ASP A 117 -8.56 10.44 17.68
CA ASP A 117 -9.97 10.18 17.34
C ASP A 117 -10.36 8.71 17.61
N GLY A 118 -9.37 7.87 17.93
CA GLY A 118 -9.55 6.45 18.14
C GLY A 118 -9.86 5.67 16.87
N PHE A 119 -9.64 4.37 16.91
CA PHE A 119 -9.80 3.45 15.78
C PHE A 119 -10.13 2.06 16.30
N ASP A 120 -10.75 1.24 15.45
CA ASP A 120 -11.16 -0.13 15.79
C ASP A 120 -10.52 -1.18 14.86
N CYS A 121 -9.77 -0.74 13.85
CA CYS A 121 -9.08 -1.65 12.93
C CYS A 121 -7.75 -1.09 12.39
N VAL A 122 -6.76 -1.96 12.24
CA VAL A 122 -5.53 -1.71 11.48
C VAL A 122 -5.38 -2.78 10.42
N THR A 123 -5.35 -2.37 9.16
CA THR A 123 -5.06 -3.21 8.00
C THR A 123 -3.65 -2.89 7.50
N MET A 124 -2.79 -3.90 7.51
CA MET A 124 -1.38 -3.76 7.19
C MET A 124 -1.01 -4.53 5.93
N ALA A 125 -0.30 -3.83 5.04
CA ALA A 125 0.53 -4.40 4.00
C ALA A 125 2.00 -4.32 4.43
N HIS A 126 2.88 -5.09 3.79
CA HIS A 126 4.36 -4.98 3.79
C HIS A 126 4.99 -6.38 3.81
N THR A 127 4.46 -7.25 4.67
CA THR A 127 5.08 -8.55 5.02
C THR A 127 4.75 -9.66 4.02
N HIS A 128 3.76 -9.44 3.15
CA HIS A 128 3.20 -10.43 2.24
C HIS A 128 2.73 -11.69 2.99
N MET A 129 2.34 -11.52 4.25
CA MET A 129 1.72 -12.53 5.08
C MET A 129 0.22 -12.24 5.23
N ILE A 130 -0.53 -13.25 5.65
CA ILE A 130 -1.94 -13.12 6.00
C ILE A 130 -2.10 -13.42 7.48
N GLY A 131 -2.86 -12.58 8.17
CA GLY A 131 -3.13 -12.73 9.59
C GLY A 131 -4.35 -11.94 10.01
N ASP A 132 -5.18 -12.50 10.87
CA ASP A 132 -6.36 -11.86 11.45
C ASP A 132 -6.37 -12.12 12.95
N SER A 133 -6.37 -11.06 13.74
CA SER A 133 -6.47 -11.18 15.18
C SER A 133 -7.12 -9.94 15.79
N LYS A 134 -7.39 -10.01 17.09
CA LYS A 134 -7.93 -8.90 17.87
C LYS A 134 -7.01 -8.65 19.07
N ARG A 135 -6.66 -7.38 19.29
CA ARG A 135 -5.85 -6.90 20.41
C ARG A 135 -6.62 -5.81 21.13
N GLY A 136 -7.20 -6.16 22.28
CA GLY A 136 -8.17 -5.29 22.97
C GLY A 136 -9.38 -5.04 22.08
N TYR A 137 -9.69 -3.75 21.83
CA TYR A 137 -10.80 -3.33 20.99
C TYR A 137 -10.44 -3.17 19.50
N VAL A 138 -9.18 -3.38 19.13
CA VAL A 138 -8.69 -3.16 17.76
C VAL A 138 -8.49 -4.50 17.05
N ARG A 139 -9.08 -4.65 15.86
CA ARG A 139 -8.79 -5.77 14.95
C ARG A 139 -7.54 -5.48 14.12
N LEU A 140 -6.64 -6.46 14.03
CA LEU A 140 -5.41 -6.38 13.26
C LEU A 140 -5.51 -7.33 12.07
N LEU A 141 -5.26 -6.81 10.88
CA LEU A 141 -5.30 -7.54 9.62
C LEU A 141 -3.97 -7.39 8.90
N GLU A 142 -3.41 -8.49 8.42
CA GLU A 142 -2.35 -8.55 7.42
C GLU A 142 -2.95 -9.04 6.10
N GLN A 143 -2.94 -8.20 5.06
CA GLN A 143 -3.78 -8.44 3.89
C GLN A 143 -3.14 -9.34 2.81
N GLY A 144 -1.90 -9.78 2.97
CA GLY A 144 -1.15 -10.44 1.90
C GLY A 144 -0.70 -9.48 0.80
N ALA A 145 -0.31 -10.05 -0.34
CA ALA A 145 0.07 -9.31 -1.55
C ALA A 145 -0.97 -9.50 -2.65
N PHE A 146 -1.55 -8.41 -3.14
CA PHE A 146 -2.50 -8.47 -4.26
C PHE A 146 -1.75 -8.41 -5.61
N ALA A 147 -0.91 -9.42 -5.84
CA ALA A 147 -0.09 -9.54 -7.04
C ALA A 147 0.23 -11.00 -7.33
N ASN A 148 0.61 -11.32 -8.57
CA ASN A 148 1.08 -12.66 -8.93
C ASN A 148 2.50 -12.87 -8.38
N VAL A 149 2.62 -13.58 -7.26
CA VAL A 149 3.89 -13.75 -6.54
C VAL A 149 4.86 -14.67 -7.27
N ASP A 150 4.37 -15.58 -8.11
CA ASP A 150 5.22 -16.47 -8.91
C ASP A 150 6.02 -15.72 -9.97
N LYS A 151 5.55 -14.54 -10.39
CA LYS A 151 6.29 -13.64 -11.28
C LYS A 151 7.28 -12.73 -10.54
N MET A 152 7.33 -12.80 -9.20
CA MET A 152 8.21 -11.99 -8.39
C MET A 152 9.49 -12.74 -8.00
N ASN A 153 10.61 -12.40 -8.64
CA ASN A 153 11.92 -13.01 -8.36
C ASN A 153 12.60 -12.51 -7.06
N TYR A 154 11.87 -11.87 -6.13
CA TYR A 154 12.47 -11.17 -4.99
C TYR A 154 13.20 -12.10 -3.99
N MET A 155 12.70 -13.32 -3.87
CA MET A 155 13.04 -14.25 -2.79
C MET A 155 13.53 -15.63 -3.28
N ASP A 156 13.68 -15.78 -4.59
CA ASP A 156 14.24 -17.01 -5.16
C ASP A 156 15.64 -17.27 -4.59
N GLY A 157 15.87 -18.50 -4.13
CA GLY A 157 17.10 -18.92 -3.46
C GLY A 157 17.36 -18.36 -2.05
N LYS A 158 16.48 -17.53 -1.47
CA LYS A 158 16.70 -16.92 -0.13
C LYS A 158 16.11 -17.70 1.04
N LEU A 159 15.46 -18.83 0.78
CA LEU A 159 14.82 -19.72 1.78
C LEU A 159 13.82 -19.00 2.71
N THR A 160 13.27 -17.87 2.28
CA THR A 160 12.20 -17.19 3.01
C THR A 160 10.88 -17.93 2.82
N LYS A 161 9.96 -17.79 3.76
CA LYS A 161 8.60 -18.33 3.60
C LYS A 161 7.97 -17.79 2.30
N PRO A 162 7.21 -18.63 1.57
CA PRO A 162 6.46 -18.18 0.40
C PRO A 162 5.56 -16.99 0.73
N GLN A 163 5.47 -16.05 -0.20
CA GLN A 163 4.55 -14.92 -0.10
C GLN A 163 3.11 -15.41 -0.22
N LYS A 164 2.21 -14.79 0.54
CA LYS A 164 0.78 -15.09 0.50
C LYS A 164 0.05 -14.07 -0.36
N GLU A 165 -0.58 -14.57 -1.41
CA GLU A 165 -1.45 -13.78 -2.27
C GLU A 165 -2.77 -13.52 -1.56
N GLY A 166 -3.21 -12.26 -1.54
CA GLY A 166 -4.45 -11.93 -0.86
C GLY A 166 -4.79 -10.46 -0.87
N PHE A 167 -5.94 -10.18 -0.29
CA PHE A 167 -6.44 -8.83 -0.02
C PHE A 167 -7.43 -8.86 1.15
N ALA A 168 -7.69 -7.71 1.75
CA ALA A 168 -8.71 -7.54 2.78
C ALA A 168 -9.97 -6.87 2.22
N VAL A 169 -11.14 -7.35 2.64
CA VAL A 169 -12.42 -6.67 2.44
C VAL A 169 -12.81 -6.08 3.79
N ILE A 170 -12.78 -4.76 3.87
CA ILE A 170 -13.13 -4.00 5.08
C ILE A 170 -14.56 -3.48 4.93
N CYS A 171 -15.43 -3.83 5.88
CA CYS A 171 -16.80 -3.35 5.91
C CYS A 171 -16.99 -2.43 7.11
N GLN A 172 -17.50 -1.22 6.87
CA GLN A 172 -17.79 -0.23 7.89
C GLN A 172 -19.27 0.14 7.89
N ASP A 173 -19.77 0.58 9.05
CA ASP A 173 -21.08 1.21 9.13
C ASP A 173 -21.03 2.68 8.67
N LYS A 174 -22.18 3.37 8.70
CA LYS A 174 -22.28 4.79 8.31
C LYS A 174 -21.48 5.76 9.20
N TYR A 175 -21.00 5.30 10.36
CA TYR A 175 -20.16 6.07 11.29
C TYR A 175 -18.68 5.68 11.18
N GLY A 176 -18.33 4.81 10.22
CA GLY A 176 -16.98 4.34 10.01
C GLY A 176 -16.53 3.23 10.97
N ASN A 177 -17.41 2.72 11.84
CA ASN A 177 -17.05 1.61 12.73
C ASN A 177 -16.96 0.30 11.94
N LEU A 178 -16.03 -0.57 12.34
CA LEU A 178 -15.85 -1.87 11.70
C LEU A 178 -17.05 -2.80 11.93
N ILE A 179 -17.55 -3.38 10.85
CA ILE A 179 -18.52 -4.48 10.88
C ILE A 179 -17.73 -5.80 10.91
N GLU A 180 -17.51 -6.33 12.11
CA GLU A 180 -16.61 -7.47 12.33
C GLU A 180 -16.98 -8.71 11.49
N ASN A 181 -18.25 -9.08 11.46
CA ASN A 181 -18.72 -10.30 10.78
C ASN A 181 -18.74 -10.21 9.25
N LYS A 182 -18.57 -9.01 8.67
CA LYS A 182 -18.48 -8.80 7.22
C LYS A 182 -17.05 -8.54 6.74
N THR A 183 -16.19 -8.09 7.65
CA THR A 183 -14.78 -7.85 7.37
C THR A 183 -14.00 -9.16 7.35
N LYS A 184 -13.22 -9.40 6.29
CA LYS A 184 -12.46 -10.64 6.11
C LYS A 184 -11.21 -10.44 5.25
N ILE A 185 -10.25 -11.34 5.41
CA ILE A 185 -9.10 -11.48 4.52
C ILE A 185 -9.37 -12.61 3.55
N ILE A 186 -9.02 -12.41 2.28
CA ILE A 186 -9.13 -13.39 1.21
C ILE A 186 -7.73 -13.85 0.84
N SER A 187 -7.44 -15.15 1.04
CA SER A 187 -6.24 -15.80 0.52
C SER A 187 -6.50 -16.32 -0.88
N LEU A 188 -5.56 -16.11 -1.79
CA LEU A 188 -5.63 -16.60 -3.18
C LEU A 188 -4.74 -17.83 -3.41
N ASN A 189 -3.83 -18.13 -2.48
CA ASN A 189 -2.94 -19.31 -2.48
C ASN A 189 -2.56 -19.80 -1.07
#